data_AF-A0A180EYG0-F1
#
_entry.id   AF-A0A180EYG0-F1
#
_cell.length_a   1.000
_cell.length_b   1.000
_cell.length_c   1.000
_cell.angle_alpha   90.00
_cell.angle_beta   90.00
_cell.angle_gamma   90.00
#
_symmetry.space_group_name_H-M   'P 1'
#
loop_
_entity.id
_entity.type
_entity.pdbx_description
1 polymer ?
#
loop_
_entity_poly.entity_id
_entity_poly.type
_entity_poly.pdbx_seq_one_letter_code
_entity_poly.pdbx_strand_id
1 'polypeptide(L)'
;MGEAGGEAINVKAGCKVDAAYNVMYSPNTNAFKLSNTGFGGSRFQAQIKAYNNTIVNSGWRRDPNKPKGGSVWAEEGCLVSICNNLIINSMFAVKAPDFGVAGGVGADLNSVFDYNFYASGTQQSTVAQHIANGTLTAFDGFKPGVTDVIYSTHDIRGGSTGDNDPKFVNFPFTSNPPDSYAFDPAWDLHLQTGSPALSGANTALVPHYAASGITVNGKEYKSPMPSSFFGAFGTK
;
A
#
# COMPACT_ATOMS: atom_id res chain seq x y z
N MET A 1 3.16 21.07 12.35
CA MET A 1 2.50 20.01 11.54
C MET A 1 3.59 18.99 11.14
N GLY A 2 3.36 17.68 11.33
CA GLY A 2 4.41 16.64 11.40
C GLY A 2 5.27 16.47 10.13
N GLU A 3 6.58 16.33 10.32
CA GLU A 3 7.63 16.33 9.27
C GLU A 3 8.11 14.91 8.89
N ALA A 4 7.98 13.94 9.82
CA ALA A 4 8.63 12.63 9.70
C ALA A 4 7.72 11.43 10.02
N GLY A 5 6.41 11.61 10.14
CA GLY A 5 5.45 10.55 10.43
C GLY A 5 4.05 10.85 9.90
N GLY A 6 3.11 9.95 10.18
CA GLY A 6 1.73 10.01 9.68
C GLY A 6 1.37 8.79 8.85
N GLU A 7 1.86 7.64 9.30
CA GLU A 7 1.56 6.34 8.75
C GLU A 7 0.13 5.94 9.12
N ALA A 8 -0.61 5.28 8.22
CA ALA A 8 -1.89 4.68 8.60
C ALA A 8 -1.68 3.44 9.49
N ILE A 9 -0.81 2.52 9.04
CA ILE A 9 -0.46 1.30 9.78
C ILE A 9 1.07 1.22 9.90
N ASN A 10 1.55 1.18 11.14
CA ASN A 10 2.98 1.04 11.46
C ASN A 10 3.19 -0.22 12.30
N VAL A 11 4.00 -1.15 11.80
CA VAL A 11 4.27 -2.44 12.46
C VAL A 11 5.77 -2.60 12.69
N LYS A 12 6.11 -3.03 13.90
CA LYS A 12 7.48 -3.24 14.39
C LYS A 12 7.70 -4.70 14.84
N ALA A 13 8.91 -5.04 15.27
CA ALA A 13 9.23 -6.38 15.78
C ALA A 13 8.34 -6.78 16.96
N GLY A 14 8.08 -8.09 17.07
CA GLY A 14 7.16 -8.67 18.05
C GLY A 14 5.69 -8.66 17.63
N CYS A 15 5.40 -8.31 16.37
CA CYS A 15 4.05 -8.29 15.83
C CYS A 15 3.85 -9.34 14.73
N LYS A 16 2.68 -9.98 14.73
CA LYS A 16 2.17 -10.81 13.65
C LYS A 16 0.80 -10.30 13.25
N VAL A 17 0.64 -9.84 12.01
CA VAL A 17 -0.50 -8.99 11.60
C VAL A 17 -1.03 -9.43 10.25
N ASP A 18 -2.35 -9.59 10.14
CA ASP A 18 -3.06 -9.53 8.86
C ASP A 18 -3.76 -8.17 8.77
N ALA A 19 -3.38 -7.34 7.80
CA ALA A 19 -4.00 -6.05 7.52
C ALA A 19 -4.73 -6.15 6.17
N ALA A 20 -6.04 -6.34 6.22
CA ALA A 20 -6.81 -6.61 5.03
C ALA A 20 -8.13 -5.85 4.93
N TYR A 21 -8.54 -5.56 3.70
CA TYR A 21 -9.82 -4.89 3.39
C TYR A 21 -9.97 -3.52 4.07
N ASN A 22 -8.85 -2.81 4.27
CA ASN A 22 -8.86 -1.44 4.79
C ASN A 22 -8.93 -0.42 3.65
N VAL A 23 -9.60 0.70 3.90
CA VAL A 23 -9.43 1.93 3.13
C VAL A 23 -8.49 2.85 3.90
N MET A 24 -7.40 3.28 3.26
CA MET A 24 -6.45 4.23 3.82
C MET A 24 -6.40 5.45 2.89
N TYR A 25 -6.94 6.56 3.37
CA TYR A 25 -7.03 7.81 2.61
C TYR A 25 -6.05 8.84 3.15
N SER A 26 -5.22 9.36 2.26
CA SER A 26 -4.28 10.45 2.50
C SER A 26 -3.34 10.29 3.70
N PRO A 27 -2.73 9.11 3.97
CA PRO A 27 -1.62 9.04 4.91
C PRO A 27 -0.50 9.99 4.48
N ASN A 28 0.04 10.77 5.41
CA ASN A 28 1.04 11.79 5.09
C ASN A 28 2.33 11.16 4.52
N THR A 29 2.76 10.04 5.09
CA THR A 29 4.04 9.37 4.75
C THR A 29 3.83 8.03 4.06
N ASN A 30 3.12 7.10 4.71
CA ASN A 30 2.88 5.75 4.20
C ASN A 30 1.50 5.25 4.60
N ALA A 31 0.87 4.47 3.75
CA ALA A 31 -0.22 3.61 4.20
C ALA A 31 0.34 2.53 5.13
N PHE A 32 1.45 1.89 4.73
CA PHE A 32 2.13 0.89 5.53
C PHE A 32 3.59 1.24 5.77
N LYS A 33 3.97 1.34 7.04
CA LYS A 33 5.37 1.36 7.48
C LYS A 33 5.67 0.07 8.22
N LEU A 34 6.34 -0.84 7.53
CA LEU A 34 6.57 -2.20 8.01
C LEU A 34 8.06 -2.35 8.29
N SER A 35 8.39 -2.79 9.49
CA SER A 35 9.79 -2.84 9.88
C SER A 35 10.03 -3.83 11.00
N ASN A 36 11.22 -4.40 11.05
CA ASN A 36 11.65 -5.25 12.15
C ASN A 36 12.42 -4.48 13.23
N THR A 37 12.32 -3.14 13.30
CA THR A 37 13.05 -2.37 14.33
C THR A 37 12.73 -2.93 15.71
N GLY A 38 13.76 -3.15 16.53
CA GLY A 38 13.64 -3.68 17.87
C GLY A 38 13.57 -5.20 17.95
N PHE A 39 13.93 -5.91 16.87
CA PHE A 39 14.10 -7.35 16.86
C PHE A 39 15.23 -7.81 17.78
N GLY A 40 15.04 -8.97 18.42
CA GLY A 40 15.97 -9.55 19.38
C GLY A 40 15.41 -9.59 20.81
N GLY A 41 16.15 -10.24 21.71
CA GLY A 41 15.67 -10.49 23.08
C GLY A 41 14.38 -11.30 23.08
N SER A 42 13.28 -10.70 23.57
CA SER A 42 11.96 -11.32 23.61
C SER A 42 11.06 -11.00 22.41
N ARG A 43 11.50 -10.16 21.47
CA ARG A 43 10.70 -9.74 20.30
C ARG A 43 11.08 -10.55 19.07
N PHE A 44 10.11 -11.32 18.58
CA PHE A 44 10.24 -12.10 17.36
C PHE A 44 10.17 -11.21 16.11
N GLN A 45 10.51 -11.77 14.96
CA GLN A 45 10.49 -11.06 13.68
C GLN A 45 9.08 -10.51 13.38
N ALA A 46 8.98 -9.27 12.93
CA ALA A 46 7.73 -8.71 12.45
C ALA A 46 7.22 -9.52 11.23
N GLN A 47 6.01 -10.07 11.32
CA GLN A 47 5.37 -10.84 10.26
C GLN A 47 4.07 -10.15 9.84
N ILE A 48 3.95 -9.71 8.59
CA ILE A 48 2.81 -8.93 8.13
C ILE A 48 2.26 -9.45 6.81
N LYS A 49 0.95 -9.64 6.72
CA LYS A 49 0.25 -9.86 5.45
C LYS A 49 -0.69 -8.68 5.21
N ALA A 50 -0.34 -7.84 4.24
CA ALA A 50 -1.12 -6.68 3.85
C ALA A 50 -1.79 -6.95 2.50
N TYR A 51 -3.10 -7.23 2.51
CA TYR A 51 -3.80 -7.62 1.30
C TYR A 51 -5.19 -7.05 1.11
N ASN A 52 -5.61 -6.88 -0.15
CA ASN A 52 -6.93 -6.36 -0.49
C ASN A 52 -7.22 -5.01 0.21
N ASN A 53 -6.23 -4.13 0.35
CA ASN A 53 -6.46 -2.77 0.88
C ASN A 53 -6.58 -1.76 -0.25
N THR A 54 -7.43 -0.75 -0.09
CA THR A 54 -7.49 0.41 -0.99
C THR A 54 -6.72 1.58 -0.37
N ILE A 55 -5.62 1.98 -1.02
CA ILE A 55 -4.73 3.06 -0.59
C ILE A 55 -4.89 4.22 -1.55
N VAL A 56 -5.25 5.39 -1.03
CA VAL A 56 -5.58 6.58 -1.81
C VAL A 56 -4.72 7.75 -1.35
N ASN A 57 -4.11 8.48 -2.28
CA ASN A 57 -3.37 9.73 -2.03
C ASN A 57 -2.30 9.62 -0.92
N SER A 58 -1.64 8.47 -0.78
CA SER A 58 -0.67 8.30 0.30
C SER A 58 0.69 8.92 -0.04
N GLY A 59 1.35 9.49 0.96
CA GLY A 59 2.74 9.93 0.89
C GLY A 59 2.97 11.33 0.32
N TRP A 60 1.98 12.23 0.40
CA TRP A 60 2.08 13.59 -0.14
C TRP A 60 2.92 14.56 0.71
N ARG A 61 3.39 14.13 1.89
CA ARG A 61 4.08 14.97 2.86
C ARG A 61 5.24 14.22 3.53
N ARG A 62 6.41 14.17 2.88
CA ARG A 62 7.63 13.59 3.45
C ARG A 62 8.80 14.58 3.40
N ASP A 63 9.87 14.36 4.15
CA ASP A 63 11.10 15.16 4.03
C ASP A 63 11.74 14.98 2.63
N PRO A 64 12.06 16.08 1.91
CA PRO A 64 12.71 16.05 0.59
C PRO A 64 14.05 15.31 0.59
N ASN A 65 14.78 15.27 1.71
CA ASN A 65 16.13 14.73 1.77
C ASN A 65 16.19 13.22 1.98
N LYS A 66 15.05 12.59 2.31
CA LYS A 66 14.96 11.15 2.59
C LYS A 66 13.61 10.60 2.14
N PRO A 67 13.36 10.46 0.81
CA PRO A 67 12.10 9.98 0.26
C PRO A 67 11.86 8.49 0.62
N LYS A 68 11.46 8.27 1.87
CA LYS A 68 10.86 7.04 2.36
C LYS A 68 9.36 7.19 2.20
N GLY A 69 8.75 6.32 1.39
CA GLY A 69 7.31 6.15 1.43
C GLY A 69 6.53 6.73 0.27
N GLY A 70 5.21 6.76 0.41
CA GLY A 70 4.24 6.67 -0.67
C GLY A 70 3.12 5.75 -0.19
N SER A 71 2.93 4.61 -0.86
CA SER A 71 2.04 3.56 -0.39
C SER A 71 2.65 2.72 0.74
N VAL A 72 3.68 1.93 0.45
CA VAL A 72 4.26 0.98 1.40
C VAL A 72 5.76 1.15 1.50
N TRP A 73 6.28 1.06 2.71
CA TRP A 73 7.71 1.00 3.00
C TRP A 73 8.02 -0.18 3.93
N ALA A 74 8.71 -1.20 3.42
CA ALA A 74 9.12 -2.39 4.17
C ALA A 74 10.65 -2.42 4.36
N GLU A 75 11.13 -2.40 5.62
CA GLU A 75 12.57 -2.30 5.94
C GLU A 75 13.00 -3.19 7.11
N GLU A 76 14.31 -3.28 7.32
CA GLU A 76 14.98 -3.86 8.49
C GLU A 76 14.69 -5.36 8.74
N GLY A 77 14.33 -6.13 7.71
CA GLY A 77 14.18 -7.58 7.79
C GLY A 77 12.82 -8.03 8.30
N CYS A 78 11.76 -7.23 8.15
CA CYS A 78 10.40 -7.71 8.38
C CYS A 78 10.02 -8.75 7.32
N LEU A 79 9.29 -9.79 7.70
CA LEU A 79 8.76 -10.78 6.77
C LEU A 79 7.36 -10.33 6.34
N VAL A 80 7.19 -10.00 5.06
CA VAL A 80 5.94 -9.41 4.57
C VAL A 80 5.35 -10.16 3.38
N SER A 81 4.02 -10.14 3.26
CA SER A 81 3.31 -10.44 2.02
C SER A 81 2.41 -9.26 1.69
N ILE A 82 2.75 -8.48 0.67
CA ILE A 82 2.01 -7.29 0.23
C ILE A 82 1.42 -7.59 -1.13
N CYS A 83 0.14 -7.95 -1.14
CA CYS A 83 -0.55 -8.43 -2.33
C CYS A 83 -1.97 -7.89 -2.45
N ASN A 84 -2.53 -7.86 -3.65
CA ASN A 84 -3.91 -7.49 -3.94
C ASN A 84 -4.31 -6.07 -3.50
N ASN A 85 -3.36 -5.18 -3.20
CA ASN A 85 -3.68 -3.83 -2.77
C ASN A 85 -3.98 -2.97 -4.00
N LEU A 86 -5.05 -2.17 -3.93
CA LEU A 86 -5.39 -1.16 -4.91
C LEU A 86 -4.79 0.17 -4.46
N ILE A 87 -3.70 0.57 -5.09
CA ILE A 87 -2.91 1.75 -4.76
C ILE A 87 -3.15 2.81 -5.82
N ILE A 88 -3.89 3.85 -5.45
CA ILE A 88 -4.27 4.91 -6.38
C ILE A 88 -3.70 6.24 -5.91
N ASN A 89 -3.27 7.06 -6.88
CA ASN A 89 -2.88 8.45 -6.66
C ASN A 89 -1.84 8.66 -5.53
N SER A 90 -1.14 7.59 -5.15
CA SER A 90 -0.16 7.60 -4.08
C SER A 90 1.19 7.94 -4.65
N MET A 91 1.99 8.66 -3.87
CA MET A 91 3.22 9.27 -4.34
C MET A 91 4.23 8.26 -4.87
N PHE A 92 4.28 7.06 -4.28
CA PHE A 92 5.13 5.96 -4.75
C PHE A 92 4.42 4.61 -4.60
N ALA A 93 4.81 3.67 -5.46
CA ALA A 93 4.43 2.27 -5.38
C ALA A 93 5.02 1.60 -4.12
N VAL A 94 4.89 0.28 -3.99
CA VAL A 94 5.44 -0.46 -2.87
C VAL A 94 6.97 -0.40 -2.89
N LYS A 95 7.58 0.03 -1.79
CA LYS A 95 9.03 0.21 -1.67
C LYS A 95 9.63 -0.68 -0.59
N ALA A 96 10.80 -1.24 -0.89
CA ALA A 96 11.66 -1.93 0.06
C ALA A 96 13.14 -1.66 -0.31
N PRO A 97 13.89 -0.88 0.48
CA PRO A 97 15.28 -0.55 0.17
C PRO A 97 16.15 -1.81 0.18
N ASP A 98 17.13 -1.94 -0.72
CA ASP A 98 18.04 -3.10 -0.77
C ASP A 98 17.36 -4.49 -0.77
N PHE A 99 16.11 -4.59 -1.22
CA PHE A 99 15.43 -5.89 -1.29
C PHE A 99 16.13 -6.81 -2.31
N GLY A 100 16.26 -8.09 -1.98
CA GLY A 100 17.04 -9.05 -2.77
C GLY A 100 18.53 -9.08 -2.41
N VAL A 101 19.02 -8.17 -1.59
CA VAL A 101 20.42 -8.14 -1.12
C VAL A 101 20.52 -8.81 0.24
N ALA A 102 21.32 -9.87 0.34
CA ALA A 102 21.58 -10.55 1.61
C ALA A 102 22.25 -9.59 2.62
N GLY A 103 21.62 -9.42 3.78
CA GLY A 103 22.09 -8.47 4.81
C GLY A 103 21.82 -7.00 4.49
N GLY A 104 21.03 -6.69 3.45
CA GLY A 104 20.56 -5.34 3.15
C GLY A 104 19.58 -4.80 4.20
N VAL A 105 19.25 -3.51 4.10
CA VAL A 105 18.32 -2.84 5.04
C VAL A 105 16.84 -3.01 4.68
N GLY A 106 16.54 -3.86 3.71
CA GLY A 106 15.19 -4.15 3.20
C GLY A 106 14.40 -5.14 4.02
N ALA A 107 13.27 -5.58 3.47
CA ALA A 107 12.50 -6.69 4.02
C ALA A 107 13.27 -8.02 3.94
N ASP A 108 12.82 -9.02 4.72
CA ASP A 108 13.35 -10.38 4.66
C ASP A 108 13.26 -10.94 3.23
N LEU A 109 14.27 -11.67 2.76
CA LEU A 109 14.32 -12.20 1.38
C LEU A 109 13.17 -13.16 1.03
N ASN A 110 12.50 -13.74 2.04
CA ASN A 110 11.31 -14.57 1.85
C ASN A 110 10.01 -13.75 1.74
N SER A 111 10.11 -12.42 1.76
CA SER A 111 8.96 -11.53 1.60
C SER A 111 8.41 -11.59 0.18
N VAL A 112 7.11 -11.41 0.06
CA VAL A 112 6.37 -11.40 -1.19
C VAL A 112 5.82 -10.00 -1.43
N PHE A 113 6.16 -9.44 -2.59
CA PHE A 113 5.60 -8.20 -3.12
C PHE A 113 5.10 -8.54 -4.50
N ASP A 114 3.79 -8.76 -4.64
CA ASP A 114 3.23 -9.24 -5.89
C ASP A 114 1.74 -8.94 -5.98
N TYR A 115 1.16 -8.91 -7.18
CA TYR A 115 -0.27 -8.69 -7.40
C TYR A 115 -0.80 -7.36 -6.80
N ASN A 116 -0.09 -6.25 -6.89
CA ASN A 116 -0.64 -4.93 -6.53
C ASN A 116 -1.12 -4.19 -7.78
N PHE A 117 -2.19 -3.41 -7.61
CA PHE A 117 -2.78 -2.62 -8.68
C PHE A 117 -2.46 -1.15 -8.47
N TYR A 118 -1.85 -0.52 -9.48
CA TYR A 118 -1.44 0.87 -9.44
C TYR A 118 -2.19 1.70 -10.49
N ALA A 119 -2.86 2.76 -10.05
CA ALA A 119 -3.53 3.70 -10.93
C ALA A 119 -3.24 5.15 -10.54
N SER A 120 -2.92 5.98 -11.52
CA SER A 120 -2.74 7.42 -11.32
C SER A 120 -3.78 8.14 -12.15
N GLY A 121 -4.56 9.02 -11.54
CA GLY A 121 -5.31 10.02 -12.27
C GLY A 121 -4.39 11.06 -12.92
N THR A 122 -5.00 12.07 -13.55
CA THR A 122 -4.31 13.13 -14.31
C THR A 122 -3.89 14.33 -13.47
N GLN A 123 -4.34 14.38 -12.21
CA GLN A 123 -4.00 15.47 -11.29
C GLN A 123 -2.50 15.55 -11.04
N GLN A 124 -2.01 16.78 -10.93
CA GLN A 124 -0.63 17.09 -10.61
C GLN A 124 -0.52 17.58 -9.18
N SER A 125 0.58 17.24 -8.51
CA SER A 125 0.90 17.74 -7.19
C SER A 125 1.40 19.17 -7.28
N THR A 126 0.90 20.01 -6.37
CA THR A 126 1.40 21.36 -6.13
C THR A 126 2.45 21.40 -5.03
N VAL A 127 2.75 20.26 -4.39
CA VAL A 127 3.72 20.16 -3.30
C VAL A 127 5.13 20.37 -3.86
N ALA A 128 5.84 21.39 -3.36
CA ALA A 128 7.16 21.78 -3.84
C ALA A 128 8.18 20.63 -3.89
N GLN A 129 8.12 19.71 -2.92
CA GLN A 129 8.97 18.52 -2.91
C GLN A 129 8.67 17.58 -4.08
N HIS A 130 7.41 17.37 -4.43
CA HIS A 130 7.04 16.47 -5.52
C HIS A 130 7.58 17.00 -6.85
N ILE A 131 7.50 18.32 -7.02
CA ILE A 131 8.08 19.03 -8.16
C ILE A 131 9.60 18.85 -8.18
N ALA A 132 10.28 19.09 -7.06
CA ALA A 132 11.74 18.95 -6.95
C ALA A 132 12.22 17.51 -7.20
N ASN A 133 11.44 16.52 -6.77
CA ASN A 133 11.75 15.10 -6.93
C ASN A 133 11.28 14.51 -8.28
N GLY A 134 10.71 15.33 -9.18
CA GLY A 134 10.22 14.86 -10.49
C GLY A 134 9.03 13.89 -10.40
N THR A 135 8.26 13.96 -9.33
CA THR A 135 7.12 13.08 -9.02
C THR A 135 5.81 13.88 -9.02
N LEU A 136 5.62 14.59 -10.12
CA LEU A 136 4.52 15.55 -10.30
C LEU A 136 3.16 14.86 -10.29
N THR A 137 3.10 13.63 -10.79
CA THR A 137 1.92 12.76 -10.78
C THR A 137 2.24 11.47 -10.03
N ALA A 138 1.24 10.77 -9.52
CA ALA A 138 1.46 9.46 -8.90
C ALA A 138 2.07 8.45 -9.89
N PHE A 139 1.74 8.58 -11.18
CA PHE A 139 2.34 7.77 -12.24
C PHE A 139 3.88 7.84 -12.21
N ASP A 140 4.46 9.02 -11.96
CA ASP A 140 5.92 9.19 -11.88
C ASP A 140 6.55 8.29 -10.80
N GLY A 141 5.88 8.09 -9.67
CA GLY A 141 6.33 7.21 -8.59
C GLY A 141 6.00 5.72 -8.78
N PHE A 142 5.26 5.38 -9.83
CA PHE A 142 4.92 3.99 -10.21
C PHE A 142 5.77 3.48 -11.39
N LYS A 143 6.63 4.32 -11.97
CA LYS A 143 7.45 3.96 -13.14
C LYS A 143 8.62 3.04 -12.79
N PRO A 144 8.89 1.99 -13.60
CA PRO A 144 10.13 1.21 -13.50
C PRO A 144 11.37 2.08 -13.35
N GLY A 145 12.30 1.66 -12.50
CA GLY A 145 13.55 2.38 -12.24
C GLY A 145 13.47 3.42 -11.12
N VAL A 146 12.28 3.71 -10.56
CA VAL A 146 12.19 4.47 -9.30
C VAL A 146 12.88 3.70 -8.17
N THR A 147 13.80 4.36 -7.48
CA THR A 147 14.61 3.79 -6.40
C THR A 147 13.77 3.11 -5.33
N ASP A 148 14.21 1.92 -4.90
CA ASP A 148 13.59 1.03 -3.92
C ASP A 148 12.18 0.51 -4.24
N VAL A 149 11.57 0.89 -5.36
CA VAL A 149 10.27 0.32 -5.74
C VAL A 149 10.47 -1.12 -6.18
N ILE A 150 9.62 -2.00 -5.66
CA ILE A 150 9.58 -3.41 -6.04
C ILE A 150 8.55 -3.59 -7.14
N TYR A 151 8.97 -4.19 -8.24
CA TYR A 151 8.12 -4.52 -9.37
C TYR A 151 8.01 -6.03 -9.50
N SER A 152 6.79 -6.54 -9.48
CA SER A 152 6.52 -7.94 -9.77
C SER A 152 5.94 -8.13 -11.18
N THR A 153 5.88 -9.39 -11.62
CA THR A 153 5.30 -9.74 -12.92
C THR A 153 3.78 -9.70 -12.94
N HIS A 154 3.11 -9.82 -11.79
CA HIS A 154 1.65 -9.81 -11.70
C HIS A 154 1.08 -8.48 -11.20
N ASP A 155 1.93 -7.50 -10.88
CA ASP A 155 1.49 -6.14 -10.62
C ASP A 155 0.81 -5.56 -11.87
N ILE A 156 -0.33 -4.90 -11.68
CA ILE A 156 -1.04 -4.18 -12.74
C ILE A 156 -0.70 -2.69 -12.62
N ARG A 157 -0.20 -2.09 -13.69
CA ARG A 157 0.12 -0.65 -13.73
C ARG A 157 -0.25 -0.03 -15.07
N GLY A 158 -0.69 1.23 -15.02
CA GLY A 158 -0.95 2.01 -16.24
C GLY A 158 0.34 2.32 -17.00
N GLY A 159 0.21 2.65 -18.29
CA GLY A 159 1.31 3.17 -19.10
C GLY A 159 1.45 4.70 -19.02
N SER A 160 0.43 5.37 -18.49
CA SER A 160 0.32 6.81 -18.37
C SER A 160 -0.68 7.20 -17.27
N THR A 161 -0.84 8.50 -17.00
CA THR A 161 -1.92 9.02 -16.16
C THR A 161 -3.29 8.82 -16.81
N GLY A 162 -4.29 8.44 -16.02
CA GLY A 162 -5.65 8.13 -16.48
C GLY A 162 -5.85 6.67 -16.90
N ASP A 163 -4.76 5.94 -17.16
CA ASP A 163 -4.84 4.50 -17.41
C ASP A 163 -5.29 3.75 -16.16
N ASN A 164 -5.88 2.57 -16.39
CA ASN A 164 -6.30 1.65 -15.33
C ASN A 164 -7.24 2.30 -14.30
N ASP A 165 -8.12 3.21 -14.76
CA ASP A 165 -9.18 3.77 -13.91
C ASP A 165 -9.88 2.63 -13.13
N PRO A 166 -9.84 2.65 -11.79
CA PRO A 166 -10.49 1.61 -10.99
C PRO A 166 -12.01 1.59 -11.13
N LYS A 167 -12.63 2.61 -11.74
CA LYS A 167 -14.08 2.75 -11.90
C LYS A 167 -14.81 2.58 -10.58
N PHE A 168 -14.48 3.41 -9.59
CA PHE A 168 -15.23 3.44 -8.33
C PHE A 168 -16.67 3.89 -8.56
N VAL A 169 -17.60 3.40 -7.73
CA VAL A 169 -19.01 3.81 -7.79
C VAL A 169 -19.15 5.32 -7.59
N ASN A 170 -18.44 5.89 -6.61
CA ASN A 170 -18.41 7.33 -6.36
C ASN A 170 -17.08 7.76 -5.73
N PHE A 171 -16.08 8.07 -6.55
CA PHE A 171 -14.85 8.73 -6.11
C PHE A 171 -14.27 9.57 -7.25
N PRO A 172 -13.84 10.82 -7.00
CA PRO A 172 -13.25 11.67 -8.03
C PRO A 172 -11.81 11.25 -8.38
N PHE A 173 -11.61 10.07 -8.96
CA PHE A 173 -10.29 9.47 -9.20
C PHE A 173 -9.29 10.39 -9.92
N THR A 174 -9.73 11.11 -10.96
CA THR A 174 -8.86 11.96 -11.79
C THR A 174 -8.76 13.42 -11.31
N SER A 175 -9.56 13.82 -10.32
CA SER A 175 -9.64 15.21 -9.85
C SER A 175 -9.48 15.39 -8.34
N ASN A 176 -9.43 14.31 -7.55
CA ASN A 176 -9.09 14.39 -6.13
C ASN A 176 -7.63 14.83 -5.98
N PRO A 177 -7.34 16.00 -5.41
CA PRO A 177 -5.97 16.52 -5.33
C PRO A 177 -5.06 15.58 -4.52
N PRO A 178 -3.78 15.40 -4.91
CA PRO A 178 -2.86 14.51 -4.19
C PRO A 178 -2.66 14.86 -2.71
N ASP A 179 -2.81 16.14 -2.35
CA ASP A 179 -2.69 16.67 -1.00
C ASP A 179 -4.05 16.81 -0.27
N SER A 180 -5.14 16.31 -0.86
CA SER A 180 -6.45 16.27 -0.21
C SER A 180 -6.41 15.30 0.96
N TYR A 181 -6.65 15.82 2.17
CA TYR A 181 -6.64 15.07 3.44
C TYR A 181 -8.03 14.94 4.08
N ALA A 182 -9.04 15.65 3.55
CA ALA A 182 -10.41 15.54 4.02
C ALA A 182 -11.10 14.36 3.31
N PHE A 183 -11.45 13.32 4.08
CA PHE A 183 -12.24 12.22 3.57
C PHE A 183 -13.72 12.63 3.45
N ASP A 184 -14.36 12.30 2.33
CA ASP A 184 -15.79 12.50 2.14
C ASP A 184 -16.54 11.18 2.40
N PRO A 185 -17.37 11.09 3.45
CA PRO A 185 -18.20 9.91 3.73
C PRO A 185 -19.21 9.55 2.64
N ALA A 186 -19.50 10.46 1.69
CA ALA A 186 -20.36 10.17 0.55
C ALA A 186 -19.65 9.36 -0.53
N TRP A 187 -18.31 9.24 -0.48
CA TRP A 187 -17.58 8.40 -1.42
C TRP A 187 -17.92 6.92 -1.28
N ASP A 188 -17.92 6.26 -2.42
CA ASP A 188 -18.18 4.84 -2.55
C ASP A 188 -17.06 4.21 -3.38
N LEU A 189 -16.16 3.54 -2.66
CA LEU A 189 -14.97 2.90 -3.22
C LEU A 189 -15.24 1.45 -3.65
N HIS A 190 -16.50 0.99 -3.73
CA HIS A 190 -16.82 -0.23 -4.47
C HIS A 190 -16.47 -0.04 -5.94
N LEU A 191 -16.06 -1.14 -6.58
CA LEU A 191 -15.74 -1.16 -8.01
C LEU A 191 -17.03 -1.31 -8.83
N GLN A 192 -17.13 -0.60 -9.93
CA GLN A 192 -18.20 -0.79 -10.91
C GLN A 192 -17.90 -2.02 -11.79
N THR A 193 -18.96 -2.59 -12.37
CA THR A 193 -18.82 -3.62 -13.41
C THR A 193 -17.91 -3.15 -14.54
N GLY A 194 -16.98 -4.01 -14.96
CA GLY A 194 -15.99 -3.68 -15.97
C GLY A 194 -14.82 -2.83 -15.47
N SER A 195 -14.67 -2.66 -14.16
CA SER A 195 -13.43 -2.20 -13.55
C SER A 195 -12.28 -3.17 -13.88
N PRO A 196 -11.10 -2.66 -14.29
CA PRO A 196 -9.90 -3.49 -14.46
C PRO A 196 -9.41 -4.10 -13.14
N ALA A 197 -9.80 -3.55 -11.99
CA ALA A 197 -9.40 -4.05 -10.68
C ALA A 197 -10.25 -5.24 -10.18
N LEU A 198 -11.25 -5.72 -10.94
CA LEU A 198 -12.10 -6.85 -10.54
C LEU A 198 -11.49 -8.24 -10.77
N SER A 199 -10.38 -8.33 -11.50
CA SER A 199 -9.79 -9.61 -11.88
C SER A 199 -8.27 -9.56 -11.88
N GLY A 200 -7.63 -10.69 -11.58
CA GLY A 200 -6.17 -10.85 -11.64
C GLY A 200 -5.49 -10.86 -10.28
N ALA A 201 -6.23 -10.68 -9.18
CA ALA A 201 -5.66 -10.72 -7.83
C ALA A 201 -5.42 -12.16 -7.34
N ASN A 202 -4.50 -12.32 -6.40
CA ASN A 202 -4.04 -13.61 -5.87
C ASN A 202 -4.97 -14.14 -4.76
N THR A 203 -5.60 -15.30 -4.98
CA THR A 203 -6.44 -15.96 -3.96
C THR A 203 -5.69 -17.04 -3.15
N ALA A 204 -4.42 -17.30 -3.45
CA ALA A 204 -3.62 -18.34 -2.81
C ALA A 204 -2.88 -17.87 -1.54
N LEU A 205 -2.85 -16.55 -1.25
CA LEU A 205 -2.31 -16.04 0.01
C LEU A 205 -3.13 -16.62 1.17
N VAL A 206 -2.45 -17.26 2.12
CA VAL A 206 -3.08 -17.81 3.32
C VAL A 206 -2.92 -16.81 4.46
N PRO A 207 -3.96 -16.17 5.01
CA PRO A 207 -3.82 -15.25 6.14
C PRO A 207 -3.30 -15.96 7.41
N HIS A 208 -2.64 -15.24 8.31
CA HIS A 208 -2.16 -15.80 9.57
C HIS A 208 -3.30 -16.33 10.46
N TYR A 209 -4.43 -15.62 10.50
CA TYR A 209 -5.52 -15.89 11.44
C TYR A 209 -6.84 -16.30 10.78
N ALA A 210 -6.82 -16.73 9.51
CA ALA A 210 -8.02 -17.20 8.83
C ALA A 210 -8.60 -18.48 9.47
N ALA A 211 -7.73 -19.46 9.78
CA ALA A 211 -8.15 -20.73 10.37
C ALA A 211 -8.31 -20.65 11.89
N SER A 212 -7.32 -20.08 12.59
CA SER A 212 -7.25 -20.11 14.07
C SER A 212 -7.97 -18.94 14.75
N GLY A 213 -8.18 -17.84 14.04
CA GLY A 213 -8.63 -16.58 14.64
C GLY A 213 -7.71 -16.02 15.73
N ILE A 214 -8.16 -14.95 16.37
CA ILE A 214 -7.66 -14.39 17.63
C ILE A 214 -8.87 -14.16 18.52
N THR A 215 -8.81 -14.60 19.78
CA THR A 215 -9.88 -14.33 20.76
C THR A 215 -9.52 -13.13 21.62
N VAL A 216 -10.36 -12.10 21.60
CA VAL A 216 -10.24 -10.92 22.46
C VAL A 216 -11.55 -10.71 23.19
N ASN A 217 -11.50 -10.68 24.52
CA ASN A 217 -12.68 -10.52 25.39
C ASN A 217 -13.82 -11.52 25.06
N GLY A 218 -13.46 -12.78 24.78
CA GLY A 218 -14.42 -13.84 24.46
C GLY A 218 -15.01 -13.78 23.04
N LYS A 219 -14.62 -12.79 22.22
CA LYS A 219 -15.00 -12.72 20.80
C LYS A 219 -13.85 -13.17 19.93
N GLU A 220 -14.13 -14.12 19.05
CA GLU A 220 -13.19 -14.58 18.01
C GLU A 220 -13.22 -13.63 16.82
N TYR A 221 -12.04 -13.27 16.33
CA TYR A 221 -11.83 -12.50 15.11
C TYR A 221 -10.99 -13.31 14.15
N LYS A 222 -11.48 -13.53 12.93
CA LYS A 222 -10.78 -14.25 11.87
C LYS A 222 -10.42 -13.30 10.75
N SER A 223 -9.23 -13.51 10.18
CA SER A 223 -8.82 -12.78 9.00
C SER A 223 -9.65 -13.22 7.79
N PRO A 224 -10.17 -12.29 6.98
CA PRO A 224 -10.87 -12.64 5.76
C PRO A 224 -9.92 -13.29 4.75
N MET A 225 -10.44 -14.19 3.91
CA MET A 225 -9.64 -14.74 2.81
C MET A 225 -9.42 -13.67 1.73
N PRO A 226 -8.31 -13.69 0.96
CA PRO A 226 -8.10 -12.78 -0.16
C PRO A 226 -9.14 -12.98 -1.26
N SER A 227 -9.49 -11.89 -1.95
CA SER A 227 -10.44 -11.89 -3.06
C SER A 227 -9.73 -11.91 -4.41
N SER A 228 -10.48 -12.23 -5.47
CA SER A 228 -10.01 -12.21 -6.87
C SER A 228 -9.90 -10.79 -7.47
N PHE A 229 -10.44 -9.79 -6.78
CA PHE A 229 -10.31 -8.37 -7.10
C PHE A 229 -9.21 -7.71 -6.25
N PHE A 230 -8.71 -6.57 -6.70
CA PHE A 230 -7.77 -5.72 -5.96
C PHE A 230 -8.52 -4.69 -5.12
N GLY A 231 -7.96 -4.36 -3.96
CA GLY A 231 -8.54 -3.37 -3.06
C GLY A 231 -9.56 -3.95 -2.07
N ALA A 232 -10.14 -3.04 -1.29
CA ALA A 232 -11.00 -3.34 -0.14
C ALA A 232 -12.44 -3.71 -0.50
N PHE A 233 -12.92 -3.29 -1.66
CA PHE A 233 -14.31 -3.50 -2.06
C PHE A 233 -14.38 -3.97 -3.50
N GLY A 234 -15.13 -5.05 -3.74
CA GLY A 234 -15.47 -5.50 -5.09
C GLY A 234 -16.67 -4.72 -5.65
N THR A 235 -17.44 -5.36 -6.53
CA THR A 235 -18.79 -4.87 -6.87
C THR A 235 -19.72 -4.95 -5.66
N LYS A 236 -20.75 -4.09 -5.63
CA LYS A 236 -21.88 -4.24 -4.69
C LYS A 236 -22.77 -5.45 -5.03
#